data_AF-A0A210W7V8-F1
#
_entry.id   AF-A0A210W7V8-F1
#
_cell.length_a   1.000
_cell.length_b   1.000
_cell.length_c   1.000
_cell.angle_alpha   90.00
_cell.angle_beta   90.00
_cell.angle_gamma   90.00
#
_symmetry.space_group_name_H-M   'P 1'
#
loop_
_entity.id
_entity.type
_entity.pdbx_description
1 polymer ?
#
loop_
_entity_poly.entity_id
_entity_poly.type
_entity_poly.pdbx_seq_one_letter_code
_entity_poly.pdbx_strand_id
1 'polypeptide(L)'
;MARTTTAPTGQIAPLGLRMLPQMRERIEQAARESGRSLNAEILHRLAQTLGEDFAAEQPAAQPVLAEMLAQMRKQTDCLRELVELARAANPE
;
A
#
# COMPACT_ATOMS: atom_id res chain seq x y z
N MET A 1 -14.99 -4.56 -23.89
CA MET A 1 -15.50 -4.26 -22.53
C MET A 1 -15.21 -5.46 -21.64
N ALA A 2 -13.98 -5.59 -21.13
CA ALA A 2 -13.62 -6.63 -20.17
C ALA A 2 -13.57 -5.98 -18.78
N ARG A 3 -14.42 -6.46 -17.86
CA ARG A 3 -14.46 -6.03 -16.46
C ARG A 3 -13.41 -6.84 -15.71
N THR A 4 -12.29 -6.23 -15.34
CA THR A 4 -11.34 -6.84 -14.40
C THR A 4 -11.93 -6.68 -13.00
N THR A 5 -12.62 -7.71 -12.52
CA THR A 5 -13.18 -7.75 -11.17
C THR A 5 -12.04 -7.97 -10.19
N THR A 6 -11.59 -6.93 -9.51
CA THR A 6 -10.72 -7.04 -8.33
C THR A 6 -11.57 -7.58 -7.17
N ALA A 7 -11.62 -8.90 -7.02
CA ALA A 7 -12.30 -9.53 -5.90
C ALA A 7 -11.62 -9.12 -4.58
N PRO A 8 -12.38 -8.91 -3.48
CA PRO A 8 -11.81 -8.57 -2.19
C PRO A 8 -10.83 -9.67 -1.74
N THR A 9 -9.64 -9.28 -1.30
CA THR A 9 -8.51 -10.17 -0.94
C THR A 9 -8.89 -11.26 0.07
N GLY A 10 -9.97 -11.08 0.83
CA GLY A 10 -10.51 -12.08 1.77
C GLY A 10 -11.17 -13.32 1.15
N GLN A 11 -11.41 -13.34 -0.17
CA GLN A 11 -12.01 -14.49 -0.88
C GLN A 11 -11.01 -15.35 -1.65
N ILE A 12 -9.72 -15.00 -1.63
CA ILE A 12 -8.68 -15.79 -2.30
C ILE A 12 -8.25 -16.91 -1.37
N ALA A 13 -8.46 -18.17 -1.78
CA ALA A 13 -8.02 -19.32 -1.01
C ALA A 13 -6.49 -19.27 -0.82
N PRO A 14 -5.98 -19.52 0.41
CA PRO A 14 -4.55 -19.46 0.67
C PRO A 14 -3.80 -20.52 -0.16
N LEU A 15 -2.77 -20.09 -0.87
CA LEU A 15 -1.91 -21.00 -1.63
C LEU A 15 -1.03 -21.79 -0.64
N GLY A 16 -1.29 -23.08 -0.51
CA GLY A 16 -0.55 -24.00 0.37
C GLY A 16 0.87 -24.32 -0.12
N LEU A 17 1.73 -23.31 -0.23
CA LEU A 17 3.11 -23.47 -0.70
C LEU A 17 3.96 -24.25 0.32
N ARG A 18 4.62 -25.31 -0.15
CA ARG A 18 5.65 -26.02 0.61
C ARG A 18 7.02 -25.51 0.19
N MET A 19 7.73 -24.90 1.14
CA MET A 19 9.05 -24.33 0.92
C MET A 19 10.07 -24.96 1.87
N LEU A 20 11.31 -25.14 1.41
CA LEU A 20 12.43 -25.47 2.27
C LEU A 20 12.68 -24.33 3.27
N PRO A 21 13.08 -24.59 4.53
CA PRO A 21 13.27 -23.55 5.55
C PRO A 21 14.22 -22.43 5.11
N GLN A 22 15.37 -22.80 4.53
CA GLN A 22 16.37 -21.85 4.06
C GLN A 22 15.83 -20.96 2.93
N MET A 23 14.98 -21.49 2.05
CA MET A 23 14.36 -20.69 0.97
C MET A 23 13.39 -19.67 1.56
N ARG A 24 12.56 -20.10 2.52
CA ARG A 24 11.61 -19.22 3.20
C ARG A 24 12.33 -18.06 3.88
N GLU A 25 13.40 -18.32 4.62
CA GLU A 25 14.20 -17.29 5.30
C GLU A 25 14.76 -16.26 4.31
N ARG A 26 15.29 -16.71 3.16
CA ARG A 26 15.82 -15.81 2.13
C ARG A 26 14.75 -14.90 1.54
N ILE A 27 13.54 -15.43 1.30
CA ILE A 27 12.44 -14.64 0.76
C ILE A 27 11.90 -13.68 1.83
N GLU A 28 11.79 -14.11 3.09
CA GLU A 28 11.40 -13.22 4.20
C GLU A 28 12.38 -12.06 4.38
N GLN A 29 13.68 -12.31 4.29
CA GLN A 29 14.69 -11.26 4.36
C GLN A 29 14.54 -10.27 3.19
N ALA A 30 14.40 -10.79 1.95
CA ALA A 30 14.20 -9.95 0.79
C ALA A 30 12.91 -9.11 0.86
N ALA A 31 11.84 -9.66 1.44
CA ALA A 31 10.58 -8.95 1.65
C ALA A 31 10.75 -7.78 2.64
N ARG A 32 11.53 -7.98 3.72
CA ARG A 32 11.86 -6.89 4.67
C ARG A 32 12.67 -5.79 4.01
N GLU A 33 13.69 -6.17 3.24
CA GLU A 33 14.56 -5.22 2.51
C GLU A 33 13.77 -4.42 1.46
N SER A 34 12.80 -5.04 0.81
CA SER A 34 11.94 -4.37 -0.18
C SER A 34 10.74 -3.64 0.41
N GLY A 35 10.50 -3.75 1.72
CA GLY A 35 9.33 -3.18 2.39
C GLY A 35 8.00 -3.83 1.97
N ARG A 36 8.03 -5.05 1.44
CA ARG A 36 6.85 -5.79 0.97
C ARG A 36 6.43 -6.85 1.98
N SER A 37 5.15 -7.25 1.94
CA SER A 37 4.73 -8.48 2.62
C SER A 37 5.37 -9.69 1.94
N LEU A 38 5.52 -10.80 2.67
CA LEU A 38 6.07 -12.04 2.11
C LEU A 38 5.33 -12.47 0.83
N ASN A 39 4.01 -12.38 0.82
CA ASN A 39 3.20 -12.71 -0.34
C ASN A 39 3.46 -11.77 -1.53
N ALA A 40 3.58 -10.46 -1.27
CA ALA A 40 3.85 -9.48 -2.31
C ALA A 40 5.25 -9.67 -2.93
N GLU A 41 6.25 -10.06 -2.13
CA GLU A 41 7.60 -10.37 -2.62
C GLU A 41 7.62 -11.64 -3.47
N ILE A 42 6.89 -12.69 -3.08
CA ILE A 42 6.74 -13.92 -3.87
C ILE A 42 6.11 -13.59 -5.23
N LEU A 43 5.00 -12.86 -5.23
CA LEU A 43 4.31 -12.46 -6.46
C LEU A 43 5.21 -11.59 -7.35
N HIS A 44 5.94 -10.64 -6.76
CA HIS A 44 6.87 -9.78 -7.50
C HIS A 44 7.95 -10.59 -8.25
N ARG A 45 8.53 -11.60 -7.59
CA ARG A 45 9.55 -12.47 -8.20
C ARG A 45 8.98 -13.37 -9.29
N LEU A 46 7.78 -13.92 -9.07
CA LEU A 46 7.08 -14.72 -10.07
C LEU A 46 6.76 -13.88 -11.30
N ALA A 47 6.21 -12.68 -11.10
CA ALA A 47 5.94 -11.70 -12.14
C ALA A 47 7.18 -11.36 -12.97
N GLN A 48 8.29 -11.01 -12.31
CA GLN A 48 9.57 -10.75 -12.99
C GLN A 48 10.03 -11.94 -13.84
N THR A 49 9.83 -13.16 -13.35
CA THR A 49 10.20 -14.39 -14.07
C THR A 49 9.30 -14.64 -15.27
N LEU A 50 8.00 -14.33 -15.13
CA LEU A 50 6.99 -14.50 -16.18
C LEU A 50 6.96 -13.35 -17.19
N GLY A 51 7.71 -12.26 -16.95
CA GLY A 51 7.68 -11.07 -17.80
C GLY A 51 6.41 -10.22 -17.62
N GLU A 52 5.72 -10.36 -16.49
CA GLU A 52 4.56 -9.56 -16.15
C GLU A 52 5.02 -8.27 -15.44
N ASP A 53 4.92 -7.13 -16.13
CA ASP A 53 5.26 -5.82 -15.56
C ASP A 53 4.15 -5.34 -14.60
N PHE A 54 4.22 -5.74 -13.33
CA PHE A 54 3.35 -5.20 -12.26
C PHE A 54 3.72 -3.76 -11.83
N ALA A 55 4.54 -3.04 -12.60
CA ALA A 55 4.82 -1.62 -12.36
C ALA A 55 3.55 -0.74 -12.35
N ALA A 56 2.41 -1.27 -12.81
CA ALA A 56 1.12 -0.59 -12.86
C ALA A 56 0.13 -0.98 -11.74
N GLU A 57 0.45 -1.91 -10.84
CA GLU A 57 -0.51 -2.39 -9.82
C GLU A 57 -0.08 -2.05 -8.39
N GLN A 58 0.38 -0.81 -8.15
CA GLN A 58 -0.19 -0.15 -6.98
C GLN A 58 -1.63 0.14 -7.37
N PRO A 59 -2.65 -0.36 -6.65
CA PRO A 59 -3.97 0.20 -6.85
C PRO A 59 -3.78 1.67 -6.54
N ALA A 60 -3.81 2.53 -7.57
CA ALA A 60 -3.97 3.96 -7.40
C ALA A 60 -5.03 4.08 -6.32
N ALA A 61 -4.64 4.60 -5.15
CA ALA A 61 -5.45 4.55 -3.94
C ALA A 61 -6.89 4.80 -4.37
N GLN A 62 -7.81 3.85 -4.09
CA GLN A 62 -9.21 3.91 -4.55
C GLN A 62 -9.63 5.38 -4.57
N PRO A 63 -10.22 5.92 -5.64
CA PRO A 63 -10.35 7.37 -5.81
C PRO A 63 -10.92 8.10 -4.57
N VAL A 64 -11.79 7.40 -3.83
CA VAL A 64 -12.31 7.79 -2.50
C VAL A 64 -11.23 7.98 -1.43
N LEU A 65 -10.24 7.09 -1.31
CA LEU A 65 -9.10 7.23 -0.39
C LEU A 65 -8.19 8.39 -0.77
N ALA A 66 -7.97 8.63 -2.08
CA ALA A 66 -7.19 9.77 -2.54
C ALA A 66 -7.90 11.10 -2.21
N GLU A 67 -9.21 11.18 -2.45
CA GLU A 67 -10.05 12.32 -2.06
C GLU A 67 -10.08 12.51 -0.54
N MET A 68 -10.22 11.43 0.23
CA MET A 68 -10.21 11.48 1.70
C MET A 68 -8.87 11.99 2.23
N LEU A 69 -7.74 11.54 1.69
CA LEU A 69 -6.41 12.02 2.08
C LEU A 69 -6.20 13.49 1.70
N ALA A 70 -6.69 13.91 0.53
CA ALA A 70 -6.66 15.32 0.12
C ALA A 70 -7.52 16.19 1.05
N GLN A 71 -8.68 15.69 1.48
CA GLN A 71 -9.56 16.36 2.42
C GLN A 71 -8.93 16.47 3.82
N MET A 72 -8.32 15.40 4.32
CA MET A 72 -7.62 15.39 5.61
C MET A 72 -6.45 16.40 5.65
N ARG A 73 -5.73 16.56 4.54
CA ARG A 73 -4.67 17.59 4.43
C ARG A 73 -5.24 18.99 4.54
N LYS A 74 -6.31 19.30 3.79
CA LYS A 74 -7.00 20.60 3.88
C LYS A 74 -7.50 20.91 5.30
N GLN A 75 -8.08 19.93 5.98
CA GLN A 75 -8.52 20.09 7.37
C GLN A 75 -7.35 20.39 8.30
N THR A 76 -6.21 19.71 8.10
CA THR A 76 -5.00 19.93 8.90
C THR A 76 -4.43 21.33 8.69
N ASP A 77 -4.42 21.83 7.45
CA ASP A 77 -3.95 23.18 7.14
C ASP A 77 -4.85 24.25 7.74
N CYS A 78 -6.17 24.07 7.64
CA CYS A 78 -7.14 24.97 8.29
C CYS A 78 -6.97 25.00 9.82
N LEU A 79 -6.79 23.83 10.46
CA LEU A 79 -6.52 23.77 11.90
C LEU A 79 -5.21 24.48 12.26
N ARG A 80 -4.16 24.34 11.43
CA ARG A 80 -2.89 25.05 11.65
C ARG A 80 -3.09 26.57 11.60
N GLU A 81 -3.82 27.07 10.61
CA GLU A 81 -4.13 28.50 10.50
C GLU A 81 -4.92 29.02 11.70
N LEU A 82 -5.93 28.27 12.17
CA LEU A 82 -6.70 28.65 13.34
C LEU A 82 -5.85 28.71 14.62
N VAL A 83 -4.91 27.77 14.79
CA VAL A 83 -3.97 27.77 15.91
C VAL A 83 -3.04 28.99 15.85
N GLU A 84 -2.52 29.33 14.68
CA GLU A 84 -1.68 30.53 14.51
C GLU A 84 -2.46 31.82 14.79
N LEU A 85 -3.71 31.91 14.31
CA LEU A 85 -4.58 33.05 14.61
C LEU A 85 -4.92 33.15 16.10
N ALA A 86 -5.21 32.03 16.76
CA ALA A 86 -5.46 32.00 18.20
C ALA A 86 -4.22 32.42 19.01
N ARG A 87 -3.02 32.02 18.56
CA ARG A 87 -1.75 32.41 19.16
C ARG A 87 -1.45 33.90 18.98
N ALA A 88 -1.75 34.45 17.80
CA ALA A 88 -1.60 35.88 17.53
C ALA A 88 -2.64 36.74 18.27
N ALA A 89 -3.84 36.21 18.50
CA ALA A 89 -4.92 36.88 19.24
C ALA A 89 -4.75 36.83 20.76
N ASN A 90 -3.89 35.93 21.26
CA ASN A 90 -3.59 35.78 22.69
C ASN A 90 -2.06 35.91 22.91
N PRO A 91 -1.47 37.09 22.65
CA PRO A 91 -0.08 37.33 22.97
C PRO A 91 0.06 37.34 24.49
N GLU A 92 0.96 36.51 25.03
CA GLU A 92 1.41 36.69 26.42
C GLU A 92 2.11 38.04 26.62
#